data_AF-A0A3N1GTA4-F1
#
_entry.id   AF-A0A3N1GTA4-F1
#
_cell.length_a   1.000
_cell.length_b   1.000
_cell.length_c   1.000
_cell.angle_alpha   90.00
_cell.angle_beta   90.00
_cell.angle_gamma   90.00
#
_symmetry.space_group_name_H-M   'P 1'
#
loop_
_entity.id
_entity.type
_entity.pdbx_description
1 polymer ?
#
loop_
_entity_poly.entity_id
_entity_poly.type
_entity_poly.pdbx_seq_one_letter_code
_entity_poly.pdbx_strand_id
1 'polypeptide(L)'
;MREFTTSTKAAADSGARLPAVPFVLDGVQMVCQAPKNAQVAYLVAAASSNRSEQDQVAAVLDFFEQTLDPASLMVFRRRLLNTRDEFDFEDAMRIFEYVCEEWSGSPTGSGGG
;
A
#
# COMPACT_ATOMS: atom_id res chain seq x y z
N MET A 1 9.09 35.32 -9.95
CA MET A 1 9.44 33.88 -9.90
C MET A 1 9.41 33.47 -8.43
N ARG A 2 8.62 32.47 -8.04
CA ARG A 2 8.59 31.96 -6.67
C ARG A 2 9.52 30.76 -6.61
N GLU A 3 10.61 30.87 -5.85
CA GLU A 3 11.51 29.76 -5.56
C GLU A 3 10.95 28.93 -4.42
N PHE A 4 10.88 27.61 -4.61
CA PHE A 4 10.50 26.66 -3.57
C PHE A 4 11.78 26.01 -3.04
N THR A 5 12.23 26.46 -1.87
CA THR A 5 13.38 25.87 -1.18
C THR A 5 12.95 24.57 -0.51
N THR A 6 13.33 23.42 -1.10
CA THR A 6 13.14 22.08 -0.53
C THR A 6 14.27 21.69 0.41
N SER A 7 14.95 22.68 1.02
CA SER A 7 15.98 22.43 2.03
C SER A 7 15.39 21.50 3.08
N THR A 8 15.97 20.31 3.12
CA THR A 8 15.77 19.20 4.05
C THR A 8 14.80 19.60 5.14
N LYS A 9 13.51 19.24 4.99
CA LYS A 9 12.50 19.41 6.04
C LYS A 9 12.99 18.61 7.25
N ALA A 10 13.85 19.23 8.05
CA ALA A 10 14.29 18.74 9.33
C ALA A 10 13.05 18.78 10.21
N ALA A 11 12.48 17.60 10.43
CA ALA A 11 11.67 17.26 11.60
C ALA A 11 10.74 18.38 12.10
N ALA A 12 9.86 18.86 11.24
CA ALA A 12 8.58 19.42 11.66
C ALA A 12 7.48 18.51 11.08
N ASP A 13 7.62 17.23 11.40
CA ASP A 13 6.48 16.34 11.47
C ASP A 13 6.34 16.11 12.97
N SER A 14 5.21 16.51 13.55
CA SER A 14 4.73 15.90 14.80
C SER A 14 4.27 14.46 14.52
N GLY A 15 4.99 13.77 13.62
CA GLY A 15 4.59 12.63 12.83
C GLY A 15 5.39 11.42 13.27
N ALA A 16 4.75 10.61 14.09
CA ALA A 16 5.17 9.24 14.25
C ALA A 16 5.25 8.60 12.87
N ARG A 17 6.39 8.00 12.52
CA ARG A 17 6.45 7.07 11.38
C ARG A 17 5.33 6.06 11.58
N LEU A 18 4.49 5.87 10.55
CA LEU A 18 3.50 4.81 10.60
C LEU A 18 4.20 3.48 10.93
N PRO A 19 3.59 2.62 11.75
CA PRO A 19 4.21 1.34 12.09
C PRO A 19 4.32 0.46 10.85
N ALA A 20 5.30 -0.45 10.84
CA ALA A 20 5.30 -1.51 9.86
C ALA A 20 4.09 -2.44 10.11
N VAL A 21 3.43 -2.89 9.04
CA VAL A 21 2.25 -3.75 9.12
C VAL A 21 2.66 -5.16 8.72
N PRO A 22 2.79 -6.09 9.70
CA PRO A 22 3.01 -7.50 9.40
C PRO A 22 1.69 -8.16 9.00
N PHE A 23 1.74 -9.04 8.00
CA PHE A 23 0.62 -9.90 7.63
C PHE A 23 1.14 -11.26 7.17
N VAL A 24 0.27 -12.26 7.08
CA VAL A 24 0.62 -13.61 6.63
C VAL A 24 -0.06 -13.87 5.30
N LEU A 25 0.73 -14.20 4.28
CA LEU A 25 0.25 -14.66 2.99
C LEU A 25 0.64 -16.13 2.83
N ASP A 26 -0.33 -17.04 2.93
CA ASP A 26 -0.17 -18.50 2.80
C ASP A 26 0.98 -19.09 3.63
N GLY A 27 1.05 -18.66 4.89
CA GLY A 27 2.07 -19.12 5.84
C GLY A 27 3.42 -18.40 5.70
N VAL A 28 3.58 -17.49 4.74
CA VAL A 28 4.75 -16.61 4.62
C VAL A 28 4.47 -15.32 5.39
N GLN A 29 5.32 -15.01 6.38
CA GLN A 29 5.28 -13.70 7.03
C GLN A 29 5.76 -12.62 6.07
N MET A 30 4.92 -11.62 5.86
CA MET A 30 5.21 -10.45 5.04
C MET A 30 5.13 -9.20 5.90
N VAL A 31 5.87 -8.16 5.48
CA VAL A 31 5.87 -6.88 6.19
C VAL A 31 5.79 -5.73 5.20
N CYS A 32 4.75 -4.91 5.32
CA CYS A 32 4.67 -3.61 4.67
C CYS A 32 5.36 -2.56 5.54
N GLN A 33 6.43 -1.96 5.01
CA GLN A 33 7.07 -0.79 5.57
C GLN A 33 6.23 0.44 5.28
N ALA A 34 6.05 1.27 6.31
CA ALA A 34 5.35 2.53 6.20
C ALA A 34 5.99 3.47 5.16
N PRO A 35 5.27 3.84 4.09
CA PRO A 35 5.70 4.92 3.21
C PRO A 35 5.46 6.26 3.89
N LYS A 36 5.79 7.37 3.22
CA LYS A 36 5.50 8.71 3.76
C LYS A 36 3.99 8.91 3.87
N ASN A 37 3.51 9.66 4.86
CA ASN A 37 2.07 9.95 5.02
C ASN A 37 1.42 10.51 3.74
N ALA A 38 2.12 11.39 3.01
CA ALA A 38 1.65 11.93 1.73
C ALA A 38 1.51 10.86 0.62
N GLN A 39 2.36 9.83 0.67
CA GLN A 39 2.36 8.72 -0.28
C GLN A 39 1.20 7.76 0.02
N VAL A 40 0.89 7.49 1.30
CA VAL A 40 -0.33 6.75 1.69
C VAL A 40 -1.58 7.46 1.16
N ALA A 41 -1.73 8.76 1.43
CA ALA A 41 -2.89 9.52 0.98
C ALA A 41 -3.04 9.55 -0.55
N TYR A 42 -1.92 9.65 -1.27
CA TYR A 42 -1.90 9.56 -2.73
C TYR A 42 -2.34 8.17 -3.23
N LEU A 43 -1.81 7.10 -2.64
CA LEU A 43 -2.12 5.72 -3.03
C LEU A 43 -3.57 5.34 -2.72
N VAL A 44 -4.10 5.75 -1.55
CA VAL A 44 -5.52 5.58 -1.20
C VAL A 44 -6.43 6.29 -2.19
N ALA A 45 -6.08 7.52 -2.59
CA ALA A 45 -6.86 8.25 -3.60
C ALA A 45 -6.77 7.60 -5.00
N ALA A 46 -5.62 6.99 -5.33
CA ALA A 46 -5.41 6.31 -6.61
C ALA A 46 -6.14 4.96 -6.69
N ALA A 47 -6.27 4.25 -5.57
CA ALA A 47 -7.01 2.98 -5.48
C ALA A 47 -8.53 3.16 -5.31
N SER A 48 -9.02 4.41 -5.22
CA SER A 48 -10.45 4.69 -5.05
C SER A 48 -11.29 4.12 -6.21
N SER A 49 -12.46 3.58 -5.87
CA SER A 49 -13.44 2.98 -6.79
C SER A 49 -13.93 3.90 -7.93
N ASN A 50 -13.65 5.20 -7.86
CA ASN A 50 -13.98 6.17 -8.91
C ASN A 50 -12.94 6.25 -10.05
N ARG A 51 -11.88 5.41 -9.98
CA ARG A 51 -10.85 5.26 -11.02
C ARG A 51 -11.13 4.07 -11.92
N SER A 52 -10.51 4.05 -13.10
CA SER A 52 -10.56 2.86 -13.95
C SER A 52 -9.92 1.66 -13.26
N GLU A 53 -10.40 0.46 -13.54
CA GLU A 53 -9.84 -0.77 -12.97
C GLU A 53 -8.34 -0.91 -13.24
N GLN A 54 -7.89 -0.52 -14.44
CA GLN A 54 -6.47 -0.53 -14.81
C GLN A 54 -5.63 0.42 -13.95
N ASP A 55 -6.16 1.60 -13.63
CA ASP A 55 -5.48 2.55 -12.75
C ASP A 55 -5.42 2.04 -11.31
N GLN A 56 -6.47 1.36 -10.85
CA GLN A 56 -6.51 0.75 -9.52
C GLN A 56 -5.49 -0.38 -9.41
N VAL A 57 -5.41 -1.26 -10.43
CA VAL A 57 -4.41 -2.32 -10.50
C VAL A 57 -3.00 -1.74 -10.44
N ALA A 58 -2.70 -0.77 -11.29
CA ALA A 58 -1.39 -0.13 -11.30
C ALA A 58 -1.05 0.49 -9.94
N ALA A 59 -1.99 1.20 -9.31
CA ALA A 59 -1.78 1.85 -8.02
C ALA A 59 -1.50 0.85 -6.88
N VAL A 60 -2.21 -0.28 -6.84
CA VAL A 60 -2.01 -1.33 -5.83
C VAL A 60 -0.67 -2.04 -6.04
N LEU A 61 -0.28 -2.32 -7.28
CA LEU A 61 1.03 -2.92 -7.56
C LEU A 61 2.16 -1.96 -7.19
N ASP A 62 2.06 -0.70 -7.60
CA ASP A 62 3.02 0.35 -7.23
C ASP A 62 3.13 0.52 -5.71
N PHE A 63 2.01 0.40 -4.98
CA PHE A 63 1.99 0.40 -3.53
C PHE A 63 2.84 -0.74 -2.96
N PHE A 64 2.60 -1.98 -3.39
CA PHE A 64 3.32 -3.14 -2.86
C PHE A 64 4.80 -3.13 -3.23
N GLU A 65 5.16 -2.62 -4.42
CA GLU A 65 6.56 -2.43 -4.81
C GLU A 65 7.32 -1.46 -3.91
N GLN A 66 6.61 -0.45 -3.38
CA GLN A 66 7.22 0.60 -2.57
C GLN A 66 7.21 0.27 -1.07
N THR A 67 6.32 -0.63 -0.63
CA THR A 67 6.07 -0.89 0.79
C THR A 67 6.52 -2.27 1.24
N LEU A 68 6.45 -3.31 0.40
CA LEU A 68 6.96 -4.63 0.78
C LEU A 68 8.48 -4.61 0.88
N ASP A 69 9.00 -5.33 1.87
CA ASP A 69 10.42 -5.66 1.85
C ASP A 69 10.77 -6.50 0.60
N PRO A 70 12.04 -6.49 0.15
CA PRO A 70 12.42 -7.16 -1.09
C PRO A 70 12.09 -8.65 -1.15
N ALA A 71 12.15 -9.37 -0.02
CA ALA A 71 11.86 -10.79 0.01
C ALA A 71 10.34 -11.04 -0.13
N SER A 72 9.53 -10.26 0.60
CA SER A 72 8.07 -10.31 0.47
C SER A 72 7.61 -9.94 -0.93
N LEU A 73 8.21 -8.91 -1.55
CA LEU A 73 7.87 -8.49 -2.90
C LEU A 73 8.14 -9.58 -3.94
N MET A 74 9.24 -10.33 -3.81
CA MET A 74 9.54 -11.45 -4.70
C MET A 74 8.49 -12.55 -4.61
N VAL A 75 8.03 -12.89 -3.40
CA VAL A 75 6.97 -13.88 -3.20
C VAL A 75 5.65 -13.37 -3.77
N PHE A 76 5.28 -12.12 -3.46
CA PHE A 76 4.06 -11.50 -3.95
C PHE A 76 3.99 -11.49 -5.49
N ARG A 77 5.04 -11.01 -6.16
CA ARG A 77 5.13 -11.02 -7.63
C ARG A 77 5.09 -12.42 -8.21
N ARG A 78 5.77 -13.39 -7.58
CA ARG A 78 5.78 -14.77 -8.06
C ARG A 78 4.39 -15.38 -8.07
N ARG A 79 3.56 -15.07 -7.06
CA ARG A 79 2.18 -15.56 -6.98
C ARG A 79 1.29 -14.91 -8.02
N LEU A 80 1.31 -13.58 -8.10
CA LEU A 80 0.49 -12.83 -9.07
C LEU A 80 0.79 -13.22 -10.53
N LEU A 81 2.04 -13.55 -10.85
CA LEU A 81 2.44 -13.96 -12.20
C LEU A 81 2.28 -15.47 -12.47
N ASN A 82 1.85 -16.25 -11.49
CA ASN A 82 1.66 -17.69 -11.63
C ASN A 82 0.20 -17.98 -12.03
N THR A 83 -0.02 -18.34 -13.29
CA THR A 83 -1.36 -18.64 -13.83
C THR A 83 -2.04 -19.88 -13.24
N ARG A 84 -1.34 -20.64 -12.40
CA ARG A 84 -1.88 -21.79 -11.66
C ARG A 84 -2.10 -21.48 -10.18
N ASP A 85 -1.75 -20.28 -9.74
CA ASP A 85 -2.06 -19.78 -8.40
C ASP A 85 -3.48 -19.19 -8.42
N GLU A 86 -4.19 -19.31 -7.30
CA GLU A 86 -5.53 -18.70 -7.14
C GLU A 86 -5.43 -17.25 -6.67
N PHE A 87 -4.24 -16.79 -6.27
CA PHE A 87 -3.98 -15.41 -5.88
C PHE A 87 -4.15 -14.45 -7.04
N ASP A 88 -5.15 -13.57 -6.94
CA ASP A 88 -5.48 -12.58 -7.96
C ASP A 88 -5.56 -11.15 -7.39
N PHE A 89 -5.88 -10.20 -8.25
CA PHE A 89 -5.98 -8.79 -7.91
C PHE A 89 -6.96 -8.50 -6.78
N GLU A 90 -8.08 -9.22 -6.68
CA GLU A 90 -9.02 -9.04 -5.57
C GLU A 90 -8.37 -9.30 -4.21
N ASP A 91 -7.49 -10.30 -4.10
CA ASP A 91 -6.78 -10.61 -2.86
C ASP A 91 -5.72 -9.54 -2.56
N ALA A 92 -5.02 -9.08 -3.59
CA ALA A 92 -4.10 -7.96 -3.47
C ALA A 92 -4.79 -6.68 -2.97
N MET A 93 -6.00 -6.38 -3.49
CA MET A 93 -6.79 -5.22 -3.06
C MET A 93 -7.22 -5.35 -1.59
N ARG A 94 -7.66 -6.54 -1.15
CA ARG A 94 -8.00 -6.79 0.27
C ARG A 94 -6.81 -6.56 1.20
N ILE A 95 -5.61 -7.01 0.80
CA ILE A 95 -4.39 -6.77 1.58
C ILE A 95 -4.05 -5.27 1.60
N PHE A 96 -4.19 -4.59 0.47
CA PHE A 96 -3.96 -3.15 0.37
C PHE A 96 -4.90 -2.37 1.30
N GLU A 97 -6.19 -2.66 1.26
CA GLU A 97 -7.21 -2.07 2.15
C GLU A 97 -6.82 -2.28 3.61
N TYR A 98 -6.55 -3.54 4.01
CA TYR A 98 -6.10 -3.86 5.37
C TYR A 98 -4.90 -3.02 5.82
N VAL A 99 -3.85 -2.93 5.01
CA VAL A 99 -2.65 -2.15 5.36
C VAL A 99 -2.97 -0.65 5.45
N CYS A 100 -3.84 -0.13 4.58
CA CYS A 100 -4.29 1.25 4.63
C CYS A 100 -5.16 1.53 5.87
N GLU A 101 -5.99 0.60 6.31
CA GLU A 101 -6.77 0.70 7.56
C GLU A 101 -5.86 0.75 8.78
N GLU A 102 -4.87 -0.14 8.86
CA GLU A 102 -3.89 -0.16 9.94
C GLU A 102 -3.11 1.15 10.06
N TRP A 103 -2.80 1.79 8.93
CA TRP A 103 -2.11 3.09 8.91
C TRP A 103 -3.01 4.29 9.16
N SER A 104 -4.24 4.27 8.63
CA SER A 104 -5.16 5.40 8.78
C SER A 104 -5.91 5.38 10.11
N GLY A 105 -5.93 4.24 10.82
CA GLY A 105 -6.73 4.03 12.02
C GLY A 105 -8.24 4.20 11.78
N SER A 106 -8.66 4.20 10.52
CA SER A 106 -10.05 4.32 10.09
C SER A 106 -10.38 3.18 9.14
N PRO A 107 -11.55 2.53 9.27
CA PRO A 107 -11.99 1.54 8.28
C PRO A 107 -12.08 2.20 6.91
N THR A 108 -11.40 1.64 5.92
CA THR A 108 -11.60 1.95 4.51
C THR A 108 -12.88 1.23 4.13
N GLY A 109 -14.01 1.90 4.38
CA GLY A 109 -15.32 1.28 4.48
C GLY A 109 -15.67 0.28 3.37
N SER A 110 -15.48 -1.00 3.67
CA SER A 110 -16.26 -2.14 3.17
C SER A 110 -17.23 -2.59 4.26
N GLY A 111 -17.91 -1.62 4.89
CA GLY A 111 -18.99 -1.84 5.85
C GLY A 111 -20.34 -1.74 5.12
N GLY A 112 -20.75 -2.82 4.47
CA GLY A 112 -22.12 -2.98 4.00
C GLY A 112 -23.08 -3.17 5.17
N GLY A 113 -23.99 -2.22 5.34
CA GLY A 113 -25.21 -2.32 6.15
C GLY A 113 -26.38 -1.75 5.37
#